data_AF-A0A4P8NNX3-F1
#
_entry.id   AF-A0A4P8NNX3-F1
#
_cell.length_a   1.000
_cell.length_b   1.000
_cell.length_c   1.000
_cell.angle_alpha   90.00
_cell.angle_beta   90.00
_cell.angle_gamma   90.00
#
_symmetry.space_group_name_H-M   'P 1'
#
loop_
_entity.id
_entity.type
_entity.pdbx_description
1 polymer ?
#
loop_
_entity_poly.entity_id
_entity_poly.type
_entity_poly.pdbx_seq_one_letter_code
_entity_poly.pdbx_strand_id
1 'polypeptide(L)'
;MDGDGSIQVNHWRKRNLQYRLVIKLSNLPSNVRMLNQIRAVIGGRVVICETVKCNPQRNFVLWVMDNKNQIQSTVQLFEKYPPLTTRLTCCLKFLKKCLIDNDVNLYLQTRNDKYIERKQFYSITNPFSKPDYFNSWVSGFIEAEGCFSIRANGSHSFSIAQKDDYYLLVAIQQHFGILNQIRPRLGPPYKNKALYSLEVYRKAVLQSIIDHCETYPLMGAKYDQLRLVKPILFNSNLS
;
A
#
# COMPACT_ATOMS: atom_id res chain seq x y z
N MET A 1 -0.90 -4.45 -1.11
CA MET A 1 -0.41 -4.95 0.19
C MET A 1 0.55 -3.97 0.88
N ASP A 2 1.55 -3.40 0.19
CA ASP A 2 2.52 -2.48 0.82
C ASP A 2 1.88 -1.22 1.44
N GLY A 3 0.88 -0.62 0.80
CA GLY A 3 0.05 0.45 1.38
C GLY A 3 -0.98 -0.09 2.38
N ASP A 4 -2.19 -0.41 1.91
CA ASP A 4 -3.34 -0.79 2.76
C ASP A 4 -3.37 -2.25 3.27
N GLY A 5 -2.34 -3.05 2.99
CA GLY A 5 -2.32 -4.47 3.36
C GLY A 5 -1.79 -4.74 4.76
N SER A 6 -2.23 -5.85 5.34
CA SER A 6 -1.82 -6.34 6.65
C SER A 6 -1.48 -7.82 6.60
N ILE A 7 -0.31 -8.20 7.12
CA ILE A 7 0.07 -9.57 7.42
C ILE A 7 -0.05 -9.75 8.94
N GLN A 8 -0.87 -10.70 9.36
CA GLN A 8 -1.24 -10.91 10.76
C GLN A 8 -0.85 -12.32 11.18
N VAL A 9 -0.15 -12.40 12.30
CA VAL A 9 0.08 -13.63 13.05
C VAL A 9 -0.49 -13.41 14.44
N ASN A 10 -1.45 -14.26 14.81
CA ASN A 10 -2.19 -14.23 16.07
C ASN A 10 -2.18 -15.61 16.70
N HIS A 11 -2.87 -15.75 17.83
CA HIS A 11 -3.12 -17.05 18.44
C HIS A 11 -4.60 -17.23 18.80
N TRP A 12 -5.06 -18.47 18.78
CA TRP A 12 -6.27 -18.88 19.48
C TRP A 12 -5.90 -19.31 20.90
N ARG A 13 -6.36 -18.55 21.91
CA ARG A 13 -6.21 -18.87 23.35
C ARG A 13 -4.78 -19.25 23.79
N LYS A 14 -3.75 -18.67 23.18
CA LYS A 14 -2.33 -19.02 23.40
C LYS A 14 -2.01 -20.51 23.15
N ARG A 15 -2.78 -21.19 22.28
CA ARG A 15 -2.60 -22.61 21.97
C ARG A 15 -2.22 -22.88 20.53
N ASN A 16 -2.88 -22.22 19.58
CA ASN A 16 -2.64 -22.43 18.16
C ASN A 16 -2.39 -21.10 17.47
N LEU A 17 -1.43 -21.05 16.55
CA LEU A 17 -1.21 -19.87 15.72
C LEU A 17 -2.31 -19.72 14.66
N GLN A 18 -2.68 -18.48 14.38
CA GLN A 18 -3.63 -18.10 13.34
C GLN A 18 -2.97 -17.08 12.43
N TYR A 19 -3.08 -17.30 11.13
CA TYR A 19 -2.44 -16.48 10.11
C TYR A 19 -3.51 -15.80 9.26
N ARG A 20 -3.29 -14.54 8.91
CA ARG A 20 -4.22 -13.82 8.04
C ARG A 20 -3.50 -12.77 7.20
N LEU A 21 -3.84 -12.73 5.91
CA LEU A 21 -3.55 -11.62 5.01
C LEU A 21 -4.84 -10.81 4.85
N VAL A 22 -4.76 -9.48 4.95
CA VAL A 22 -5.92 -8.59 4.88
C VAL A 22 -5.61 -7.38 4.01
N ILE A 23 -6.58 -6.97 3.19
CA ILE A 23 -6.65 -5.62 2.62
C ILE A 23 -8.00 -5.03 3.06
N LYS A 24 -8.00 -3.84 3.64
CA LYS A 24 -9.22 -3.13 4.06
C LYS A 24 -9.35 -1.83 3.29
N LEU A 25 -10.46 -1.65 2.58
CA LEU A 25 -10.72 -0.45 1.77
C LEU A 25 -12.12 0.09 2.06
N SER A 26 -12.38 1.34 1.67
CA SER A 26 -13.75 1.90 1.65
C SER A 26 -14.66 1.05 0.76
N ASN A 27 -15.92 0.87 1.18
CA ASN A 27 -16.91 0.09 0.44
C ASN A 27 -17.41 0.83 -0.82
N LEU A 28 -16.55 0.93 -1.82
CA LEU A 28 -16.85 1.51 -3.14
C LEU A 28 -16.96 0.39 -4.17
N PRO A 29 -17.87 0.49 -5.16
CA PRO A 29 -18.03 -0.56 -6.18
C PRO A 29 -16.73 -0.93 -6.91
N SER A 30 -15.87 0.05 -7.21
CA SER A 30 -14.56 -0.19 -7.83
C SER A 30 -13.60 -0.97 -6.93
N ASN A 31 -13.52 -0.61 -5.64
CA ASN A 31 -12.73 -1.38 -4.67
C ASN A 31 -13.25 -2.82 -4.53
N VAL A 32 -14.57 -3.02 -4.49
CA VAL A 32 -15.16 -4.37 -4.44
C VAL A 32 -14.80 -5.18 -5.68
N ARG A 33 -14.87 -4.58 -6.88
CA ARG A 33 -14.47 -5.24 -8.13
C ARG A 33 -12.98 -5.61 -8.11
N MET A 34 -12.11 -4.68 -7.75
CA MET A 34 -10.67 -4.91 -7.64
C MET A 34 -10.34 -6.05 -6.66
N LEU A 35 -10.95 -6.06 -5.46
CA LEU A 35 -10.71 -7.13 -4.49
C LEU A 35 -11.22 -8.49 -4.98
N ASN A 36 -12.28 -8.53 -5.79
CA ASN A 36 -12.72 -9.78 -6.44
C ASN A 36 -11.75 -10.25 -7.53
N GLN A 37 -11.08 -9.34 -8.25
CA GLN A 37 -10.01 -9.71 -9.19
C GLN A 37 -8.81 -10.29 -8.44
N ILE A 38 -8.37 -9.68 -7.33
CA ILE A 38 -7.33 -10.24 -6.46
C ILE A 38 -7.73 -11.64 -5.98
N ARG A 39 -8.98 -11.79 -5.51
CA ARG A 39 -9.53 -13.09 -5.09
C ARG A 39 -9.46 -14.14 -6.20
N ALA A 40 -9.77 -13.77 -7.44
CA ALA A 40 -9.74 -14.70 -8.57
C ALA A 40 -8.32 -15.20 -8.88
N VAL A 41 -7.30 -14.39 -8.63
CA VAL A 41 -5.89 -14.74 -8.91
C VAL A 41 -5.23 -15.52 -7.78
N ILE A 42 -5.38 -15.07 -6.53
CA ILE A 42 -4.65 -15.64 -5.38
C ILE A 42 -5.54 -16.33 -4.33
N GLY A 43 -6.86 -16.29 -4.49
CA GLY A 43 -7.80 -16.87 -3.53
C GLY A 43 -8.16 -15.93 -2.36
N GLY A 44 -8.53 -16.52 -1.22
CA GLY A 44 -9.17 -15.79 -0.12
C GLY A 44 -10.64 -15.45 -0.38
N ARG A 45 -11.17 -14.49 0.36
CA ARG A 45 -12.58 -14.07 0.31
C ARG A 45 -12.74 -12.56 0.43
N VAL A 46 -13.79 -12.05 -0.21
CA VAL A 46 -14.19 -10.64 -0.10
C VAL A 46 -15.40 -10.56 0.84
N VAL A 47 -15.33 -9.68 1.84
CA VAL A 47 -16.35 -9.50 2.87
C VAL A 47 -16.76 -8.04 2.89
N ILE A 48 -18.04 -7.78 2.64
CA ILE A 48 -18.63 -6.46 2.81
C ILE A 48 -19.03 -6.33 4.27
N CYS A 49 -18.56 -5.27 4.92
CA CYS A 49 -18.85 -4.97 6.32
C CYS A 49 -19.63 -3.66 6.38
N GLU A 50 -20.95 -3.79 6.55
CA GLU A 50 -21.85 -2.67 6.72
C GLU A 50 -22.13 -2.48 8.20
N THR A 51 -21.90 -1.27 8.70
CA THR A 51 -22.44 -0.89 10.01
C THR A 51 -23.90 -0.50 9.85
N VAL A 52 -24.73 -0.84 10.83
CA VAL A 52 -26.15 -0.47 10.88
C VAL A 52 -26.34 1.01 10.52
N LYS A 53 -27.48 1.33 9.86
CA LYS A 53 -27.90 2.57 9.15
C LYS A 53 -27.41 3.94 9.66
N CYS A 54 -26.86 4.06 10.85
CA CYS A 54 -26.47 5.31 11.49
C CYS A 54 -25.07 5.85 11.11
N ASN A 55 -24.22 5.12 10.37
CA ASN A 55 -23.00 5.73 9.82
C ASN A 55 -22.45 5.04 8.54
N PRO A 56 -22.97 5.36 7.35
CA PRO A 56 -22.50 4.80 6.07
C PRO A 56 -21.00 5.01 5.81
N GLN A 57 -20.38 6.05 6.39
CA GLN A 57 -18.95 6.33 6.24
C GLN A 57 -18.06 5.28 6.94
N ARG A 58 -18.64 4.44 7.80
CA ARG A 58 -17.96 3.31 8.44
C ARG A 58 -18.08 2.00 7.66
N ASN A 59 -18.77 1.98 6.52
CA ASN A 59 -18.83 0.81 5.67
C ASN A 59 -17.48 0.57 5.00
N PHE A 60 -16.99 -0.66 5.06
CA PHE A 60 -15.72 -1.05 4.43
C PHE A 60 -15.87 -2.42 3.77
N VAL A 61 -14.95 -2.70 2.86
CA VAL A 61 -14.78 -4.02 2.26
C VAL A 61 -13.43 -4.58 2.69
N LEU A 62 -13.41 -5.88 3.03
CA LEU A 62 -12.20 -6.63 3.32
C LEU A 62 -11.95 -7.65 2.23
N TRP A 63 -10.72 -7.76 1.78
CA TRP A 63 -10.20 -9.03 1.28
C TRP A 63 -9.45 -9.71 2.41
N VAL A 64 -9.73 -11.00 2.64
CA VAL A 64 -9.17 -11.79 3.73
C VAL A 64 -8.72 -13.15 3.20
N MET A 65 -7.51 -13.54 3.53
CA MET A 65 -7.02 -14.91 3.36
C MET A 65 -6.53 -15.44 4.71
N ASP A 66 -7.19 -16.48 5.21
CA ASP A 66 -6.87 -17.17 6.48
C ASP A 66 -6.71 -18.69 6.32
N ASN A 67 -6.76 -19.21 5.08
CA ASN A 67 -6.42 -20.60 4.78
C ASN A 67 -4.88 -20.78 4.72
N LYS A 68 -4.34 -21.70 5.52
CA LYS A 68 -2.88 -21.90 5.66
C LYS A 68 -2.19 -22.25 4.34
N ASN A 69 -2.78 -23.12 3.52
CA ASN A 69 -2.17 -23.54 2.24
C ASN A 69 -2.13 -22.37 1.25
N GLN A 70 -3.21 -21.60 1.13
CA GLN A 70 -3.24 -20.38 0.30
C GLN A 70 -2.22 -19.34 0.78
N ILE A 71 -2.06 -19.19 2.10
CA ILE A 71 -1.04 -18.31 2.68
C ILE A 71 0.36 -18.77 2.29
N GLN A 72 0.66 -20.07 2.35
CA GLN A 72 1.96 -20.60 1.92
C GLN A 72 2.24 -20.33 0.45
N SER A 73 1.26 -20.55 -0.44
CA SER A 73 1.39 -20.19 -1.87
C SER A 73 1.59 -18.68 -2.06
N THR A 74 0.90 -17.85 -1.27
CA THR A 74 1.05 -16.39 -1.34
C THR A 74 2.40 -15.92 -0.78
N VAL A 75 2.97 -16.63 0.20
CA VAL A 75 4.34 -16.38 0.68
C VAL A 75 5.35 -16.62 -0.44
N GLN A 76 5.21 -17.70 -1.23
CA GLN A 76 6.07 -17.94 -2.40
C GLN A 76 5.93 -16.82 -3.45
N LEU A 77 4.72 -16.29 -3.65
CA LEU A 77 4.51 -15.12 -4.51
C LEU A 77 5.28 -13.90 -4.00
N PHE A 78 5.27 -13.64 -2.69
CA PHE A 78 6.08 -12.57 -2.10
C PHE A 78 7.59 -12.84 -2.13
N GLU A 79 8.04 -14.08 -2.28
CA GLU A 79 9.47 -14.34 -2.51
C GLU A 79 9.88 -13.95 -3.93
N LYS A 80 8.99 -14.17 -4.91
CA LYS A 80 9.20 -13.73 -6.29
C LYS A 80 9.04 -12.21 -6.46
N TYR A 81 8.10 -11.61 -5.74
CA TYR A 81 7.83 -10.18 -5.74
C TYR A 81 7.85 -9.60 -4.31
N PRO A 82 9.05 -9.42 -3.72
CA PRO A 82 9.20 -8.93 -2.36
C PRO A 82 8.48 -7.60 -2.10
N PRO A 83 7.81 -7.44 -0.95
CA PRO A 83 7.36 -6.14 -0.47
C PRO A 83 8.50 -5.14 -0.39
N LEU A 84 8.22 -3.90 -0.76
CA LEU A 84 9.24 -2.84 -0.76
C LEU A 84 9.18 -1.96 0.48
N THR A 85 8.08 -1.96 1.24
CA THR A 85 8.01 -1.26 2.53
C THR A 85 8.60 -2.11 3.64
N THR A 86 9.47 -1.53 4.46
CA THR A 86 10.07 -2.28 5.57
C THR A 86 9.04 -2.82 6.55
N ARG A 87 7.89 -2.14 6.73
CA ARG A 87 6.77 -2.62 7.53
C ARG A 87 6.29 -3.99 7.05
N LEU A 88 5.96 -4.10 5.77
CA LEU A 88 5.38 -5.33 5.23
C LEU A 88 6.43 -6.44 5.14
N THR A 89 7.66 -6.11 4.77
CA THR A 89 8.79 -7.05 4.77
C THR A 89 9.05 -7.65 6.15
N CYS A 90 9.05 -6.84 7.21
CA CYS A 90 9.19 -7.31 8.59
C CYS A 90 8.06 -8.25 9.00
N CYS A 91 6.80 -7.90 8.68
CA CYS A 91 5.66 -8.76 8.97
C CYS A 91 5.70 -10.07 8.18
N LEU A 92 6.17 -10.06 6.92
CA LEU A 92 6.36 -11.25 6.10
C LEU A 92 7.45 -12.16 6.67
N LYS A 93 8.60 -11.60 7.07
CA LYS A 93 9.67 -12.34 7.77
C LYS A 93 9.13 -13.03 9.03
N PHE A 94 8.39 -12.29 9.84
CA PHE A 94 7.78 -12.82 11.07
C PHE A 94 6.76 -13.93 10.78
N LEU A 95 5.90 -13.75 9.76
CA LEU A 95 4.97 -14.78 9.30
C LEU A 95 5.72 -16.06 8.87
N LYS A 96 6.76 -15.93 8.05
CA LYS A 96 7.56 -17.05 7.57
C LYS A 96 8.16 -17.85 8.74
N LYS A 97 8.77 -17.15 9.70
CA LYS A 97 9.31 -17.78 10.91
C LYS A 97 8.22 -18.55 11.68
N CYS A 98 7.07 -17.92 11.91
CA CYS A 98 5.95 -18.55 12.61
C CYS A 98 5.36 -19.75 11.86
N LEU A 99 5.33 -19.73 10.52
CA LEU A 99 4.86 -20.86 9.72
C LEU A 99 5.79 -22.08 9.79
N ILE A 100 7.10 -21.84 9.91
CA ILE A 100 8.14 -22.87 10.03
C ILE A 100 8.17 -23.44 11.45
N ASP A 101 8.37 -22.58 12.45
CA ASP A 101 8.53 -22.99 13.85
C ASP A 101 7.21 -23.54 14.40
N ASN A 102 6.09 -22.92 13.99
CA ASN A 102 4.72 -23.23 14.42
C ASN A 102 4.56 -23.30 15.97
N ASP A 103 5.35 -22.50 16.69
CA ASP A 103 5.42 -22.47 18.15
C ASP A 103 4.77 -21.19 18.72
N VAL A 104 3.72 -21.36 19.51
CA VAL A 104 3.01 -20.25 20.16
C VAL A 104 3.83 -19.60 21.27
N ASN A 105 4.65 -20.33 22.01
CA ASN A 105 5.48 -19.75 23.06
C ASN A 105 6.56 -18.84 22.46
N LEU A 106 7.24 -19.32 21.42
CA LEU A 106 8.20 -18.52 20.67
C LEU A 106 7.54 -17.28 20.04
N TYR A 107 6.34 -17.43 19.46
CA TYR A 107 5.54 -16.29 18.99
C TYR A 107 5.27 -15.28 20.12
N LEU A 108 4.82 -15.73 21.29
CA LEU A 108 4.47 -14.86 22.41
C LEU A 108 5.67 -14.06 22.91
N GLN A 109 6.85 -14.68 22.92
CA GLN A 109 8.11 -14.04 23.30
C GLN A 109 8.55 -12.99 22.28
N THR A 110 8.39 -13.27 20.98
CA THR A 110 9.03 -12.48 19.91
C THR A 110 8.09 -11.51 19.16
N ARG A 111 6.76 -11.59 19.36
CA ARG A 111 5.77 -10.81 18.57
C ARG A 111 5.94 -9.29 18.62
N ASN A 112 6.50 -8.77 19.72
CA ASN A 112 6.72 -7.33 19.90
C ASN A 112 7.99 -6.85 19.17
N ASP A 113 8.87 -7.79 18.82
CA ASP A 113 10.22 -7.52 18.32
C ASP A 113 10.31 -7.63 16.79
N LYS A 114 9.20 -7.92 16.11
CA LYS A 114 9.15 -8.12 14.66
C LYS A 114 9.66 -6.94 13.81
N TYR A 115 9.84 -5.75 14.40
CA TYR A 115 10.36 -4.57 13.71
C TYR A 115 11.77 -4.16 14.15
N ILE A 116 12.47 -4.94 14.99
CA ILE A 116 13.81 -4.59 15.50
C ILE A 116 14.80 -4.39 14.35
N GLU A 117 14.74 -5.23 13.31
CA GLU A 117 15.65 -5.15 12.15
C GLU A 117 15.35 -3.98 11.20
N ARG A 118 14.30 -3.17 11.45
CA ARG A 118 13.87 -2.12 10.51
C ARG A 118 14.98 -1.12 10.18
N LYS A 119 15.86 -0.81 11.14
CA LYS A 119 17.00 0.10 10.92
C LYS A 119 18.02 -0.46 9.92
N GLN A 120 18.24 -1.77 9.91
CA GLN A 120 19.22 -2.43 9.04
C GLN A 120 18.78 -2.35 7.57
N PHE A 121 17.47 -2.40 7.31
CA PHE A 121 16.94 -2.28 5.95
C PHE A 121 17.33 -0.99 5.25
N TYR A 122 17.34 0.16 5.94
CA TYR A 122 17.75 1.43 5.33
C TYR A 122 19.18 1.43 4.80
N SER A 123 20.08 0.72 5.49
CA SER A 123 21.48 0.63 5.07
C SER A 123 21.61 -0.24 3.81
N ILE A 124 20.80 -1.30 3.73
CA ILE A 124 20.81 -2.25 2.61
C ILE A 124 20.16 -1.64 1.36
N THR A 125 19.15 -0.80 1.52
CA THR A 125 18.40 -0.21 0.41
C THR A 125 18.96 1.13 -0.07
N ASN A 126 20.22 1.47 0.26
CA ASN A 126 20.86 2.71 -0.17
C ASN A 126 22.18 2.43 -0.94
N PRO A 127 22.23 2.65 -2.27
CA PRO A 127 21.15 3.15 -3.12
C PRO A 127 20.05 2.10 -3.33
N PHE A 128 18.81 2.58 -3.51
CA PHE A 128 17.68 1.70 -3.74
C PHE A 128 17.75 1.11 -5.15
N SER A 129 17.95 -0.20 -5.24
CA SER A 129 17.88 -0.91 -6.51
C SER A 129 16.43 -1.21 -6.88
N LYS A 130 15.95 -0.64 -7.98
CA LYS A 130 14.59 -0.89 -8.49
C LYS A 130 14.50 -2.34 -8.99
N PRO A 131 13.57 -3.16 -8.49
CA PRO A 131 13.35 -4.49 -9.06
C PRO A 131 12.62 -4.41 -10.42
N ASP A 132 12.65 -5.49 -11.20
CA ASP A 132 12.01 -5.52 -12.53
C ASP A 132 10.49 -5.30 -12.48
N TYR A 133 9.86 -5.64 -11.36
CA TYR A 133 8.42 -5.41 -11.12
C TYR A 133 8.11 -4.01 -10.56
N PHE A 134 9.09 -3.10 -10.48
CA PHE A 134 8.93 -1.79 -9.84
C PHE A 134 7.80 -0.97 -10.46
N ASN A 135 7.62 -1.00 -11.79
CA ASN A 135 6.53 -0.26 -12.43
C ASN A 135 5.15 -0.74 -11.97
N SER A 136 4.91 -2.05 -12.01
CA SER A 136 3.66 -2.64 -11.51
C SER A 136 3.47 -2.37 -10.01
N TRP A 137 4.55 -2.40 -9.24
CA TRP A 137 4.52 -2.05 -7.83
C TRP A 137 4.15 -0.57 -7.60
N VAL A 138 4.71 0.36 -8.38
CA VAL A 138 4.40 1.80 -8.29
C VAL A 138 2.91 2.03 -8.50
N SER A 139 2.28 1.44 -9.52
CA SER A 139 0.82 1.55 -9.69
C SER A 139 0.03 0.97 -8.51
N GLY A 140 0.41 -0.21 -8.01
CA GLY A 140 -0.24 -0.80 -6.84
C GLY A 140 -0.05 0.03 -5.56
N PHE A 141 1.06 0.75 -5.45
CA PHE A 141 1.35 1.65 -4.34
C PHE A 141 0.61 2.99 -4.49
N ILE A 142 0.48 3.52 -5.72
CA ILE A 142 -0.38 4.68 -6.04
C ILE A 142 -1.84 4.38 -5.75
N GLU A 143 -2.34 3.17 -6.06
CA GLU A 143 -3.71 2.77 -5.76
C GLU A 143 -4.05 2.94 -4.26
N ALA A 144 -3.10 2.57 -3.39
CA ALA A 144 -3.27 2.64 -1.94
C ALA A 144 -2.95 4.04 -1.35
N GLU A 145 -1.79 4.61 -1.70
CA GLU A 145 -1.22 5.77 -0.99
C GLU A 145 -1.23 7.06 -1.84
N GLY A 146 -1.45 6.94 -3.15
CA GLY A 146 -1.49 8.08 -4.06
C GLY A 146 -2.76 8.89 -3.92
N CYS A 147 -2.72 10.18 -4.27
CA CYS A 147 -3.88 11.06 -4.26
C CYS A 147 -3.82 12.06 -5.39
N PHE A 148 -4.78 11.99 -6.32
CA PHE A 148 -4.99 13.00 -7.35
C PHE A 148 -6.04 14.01 -6.85
N SER A 149 -5.65 15.28 -6.70
CA SER A 149 -6.51 16.32 -6.14
C SER A 149 -6.76 17.42 -7.16
N ILE A 150 -7.99 17.93 -7.18
CA ILE A 150 -8.36 19.20 -7.80
C ILE A 150 -8.86 20.09 -6.66
N ARG A 151 -8.27 21.27 -6.53
CA ARG A 151 -8.60 22.24 -5.49
C ARG A 151 -9.67 23.20 -6.03
N ALA A 152 -10.39 23.87 -5.13
CA ALA A 152 -11.46 24.80 -5.49
C ALA A 152 -10.99 25.95 -6.40
N ASN A 153 -9.73 26.35 -6.31
CA ASN A 153 -9.11 27.35 -7.17
C ASN A 153 -8.66 26.80 -8.55
N GLY A 154 -9.09 25.59 -8.93
CA GLY A 154 -8.72 24.95 -10.19
C GLY A 154 -7.33 24.32 -10.23
N SER A 155 -6.50 24.53 -9.21
CA SER A 155 -5.17 23.90 -9.16
C SER A 155 -5.28 22.40 -8.95
N HIS A 156 -4.37 21.65 -9.58
CA HIS A 156 -4.36 20.20 -9.57
C HIS A 156 -3.01 19.69 -9.06
N SER A 157 -3.04 18.54 -8.38
CA SER A 157 -1.84 17.95 -7.81
C SER A 157 -1.94 16.44 -7.70
N PHE A 158 -0.79 15.78 -7.82
CA PHE A 158 -0.60 14.43 -7.33
C PHE A 158 0.21 14.48 -6.05
N SER A 159 -0.18 13.70 -5.04
CA SER A 159 0.62 13.51 -3.84
C SER A 159 0.69 12.05 -3.43
N ILE A 160 1.80 11.67 -2.82
CA ILE A 160 1.99 10.37 -2.17
C ILE A 160 2.78 10.57 -0.88
N ALA A 161 2.41 9.85 0.16
CA ALA A 161 3.05 9.96 1.46
C ALA A 161 3.55 8.61 1.95
N GLN A 162 4.60 8.62 2.77
CA GLN A 162 5.13 7.42 3.37
C GLN A 162 5.79 7.72 4.71
N LYS A 163 5.61 6.80 5.65
CA LYS A 163 6.17 6.85 6.99
C LYS A 163 7.32 5.88 7.12
N ASP A 164 8.41 6.31 7.76
CA ASP A 164 9.65 5.57 7.93
C ASP A 164 10.35 5.30 6.55
N ASP A 165 9.69 4.78 5.53
CA ASP A 165 10.30 4.36 4.25
C ASP A 165 10.59 5.51 3.25
N TYR A 166 11.36 6.52 3.67
CA TYR A 166 11.70 7.72 2.88
C TYR A 166 12.37 7.39 1.54
N TYR A 167 13.22 6.35 1.50
CA TYR A 167 13.92 5.91 0.28
C TYR A 167 12.95 5.52 -0.84
N LEU A 168 11.73 5.06 -0.52
CA LEU A 168 10.71 4.75 -1.54
C LEU A 168 10.18 6.03 -2.20
N LEU A 169 10.01 7.11 -1.42
CA LEU A 169 9.62 8.40 -2.00
C LEU A 169 10.72 8.95 -2.91
N VAL A 170 12.00 8.78 -2.54
CA VAL A 170 13.15 9.12 -3.40
C VAL A 170 13.15 8.27 -4.68
N ALA A 171 12.90 6.97 -4.57
CA ALA A 171 12.84 6.07 -5.73
C ALA A 171 11.72 6.46 -6.70
N ILE A 172 10.54 6.82 -6.19
CA ILE A 172 9.40 7.32 -6.98
C ILE A 172 9.71 8.69 -7.58
N GLN A 173 10.31 9.59 -6.80
CA GLN A 173 10.75 10.91 -7.25
C GLN A 173 11.69 10.79 -8.46
N GLN A 174 12.72 9.94 -8.36
CA GLN A 174 13.67 9.67 -9.45
C GLN A 174 13.02 8.96 -10.62
N HIS A 175 12.08 8.04 -10.37
CA HIS A 175 11.38 7.30 -11.42
C HIS A 175 10.58 8.21 -12.37
N PHE A 176 9.95 9.25 -11.84
CA PHE A 176 9.16 10.21 -12.62
C PHE A 176 9.91 11.51 -12.93
N GLY A 177 11.20 11.63 -12.61
CA GLY A 177 11.97 12.86 -12.78
C GLY A 177 11.39 14.07 -12.02
N ILE A 178 10.80 13.82 -10.85
CA ILE A 178 10.18 14.86 -10.02
C ILE A 178 11.26 15.70 -9.35
N LEU A 179 11.22 17.03 -9.56
CA LEU A 179 12.16 17.97 -8.92
C LEU A 179 11.67 18.51 -7.57
N ASN A 180 10.38 18.31 -7.25
CA ASN A 180 9.77 18.78 -6.01
C ASN A 180 10.43 18.10 -4.81
N GLN A 181 10.77 18.87 -3.78
CA GLN A 181 11.34 18.33 -2.54
C GLN A 181 10.32 17.45 -1.79
N ILE A 182 10.80 16.34 -1.25
CA ILE A 182 10.03 15.52 -0.30
C ILE A 182 10.01 16.25 1.05
N ARG A 183 8.80 16.53 1.56
CA ARG A 183 8.61 17.34 2.77
C ARG A 183 8.15 16.48 3.95
N PRO A 184 8.64 16.71 5.18
CA PRO A 184 8.02 16.16 6.37
C PRO A 184 6.64 16.81 6.58
N ARG A 185 5.61 15.99 6.78
CA ARG A 185 4.32 16.37 7.34
C ARG A 185 4.40 16.18 8.85
N LEU A 186 4.48 17.30 9.57
CA LEU A 186 4.29 17.30 11.01
C LEU A 186 2.82 16.99 11.29
N GLY A 187 2.56 15.87 11.96
CA GLY A 187 1.25 15.61 12.54
C GLY A 187 1.00 16.51 13.75
N PRO A 188 -0.21 16.44 14.37
CA PRO A 188 -0.42 17.00 15.70
C PRO A 188 0.70 16.57 16.66
N PRO A 189 1.01 17.35 17.72
CA PRO A 189 2.25 17.27 18.52
C PRO A 189 2.54 15.94 19.26
N TYR A 190 1.77 14.89 19.02
CA TYR A 190 1.79 13.62 19.76
C TYR A 190 2.23 12.39 18.96
N LYS A 191 2.89 12.52 17.80
CA LYS A 191 3.47 11.37 17.10
C LYS A 191 4.92 11.62 16.67
N ASN A 192 5.87 11.03 17.41
CA ASN A 192 7.33 11.02 17.22
C ASN A 192 7.83 10.38 15.91
N LYS A 193 7.07 10.41 14.81
CA LYS A 193 7.50 9.88 13.52
C LYS A 193 7.03 10.78 12.39
N ALA A 194 7.98 11.39 11.70
CA ALA A 194 7.73 12.18 10.51
C ALA A 194 7.09 11.30 9.42
N LEU A 195 5.87 11.68 9.03
CA LEU A 195 5.29 11.26 7.76
C LEU A 195 5.96 12.11 6.69
N TYR A 196 6.49 11.54 5.62
CA TYR A 196 7.03 12.30 4.50
C TYR A 196 6.04 12.31 3.36
N SER A 197 5.98 13.39 2.59
CA SER A 197 5.13 13.49 1.40
C SER A 197 5.85 14.12 0.23
N LEU A 198 5.62 13.55 -0.95
CA LEU A 198 5.98 14.08 -2.24
C LEU A 198 4.71 14.62 -2.89
N GLU A 199 4.70 15.89 -3.28
CA GLU A 199 3.55 16.53 -3.94
C GLU A 199 4.02 17.24 -5.21
N VAL A 200 3.29 17.01 -6.30
CA VAL A 200 3.63 17.40 -7.67
C VAL A 200 2.46 18.18 -8.26
N TYR A 201 2.79 19.31 -8.89
CA TYR A 201 1.82 20.19 -9.56
C TYR A 201 2.14 20.41 -11.03
N ARG A 202 3.39 20.13 -11.46
CA ARG A 202 3.86 20.41 -12.82
C ARG A 202 3.14 19.50 -13.82
N LYS A 203 2.39 20.10 -14.74
CA LYS A 203 1.56 19.39 -15.75
C LYS A 203 2.32 18.29 -16.50
N ALA A 204 3.53 18.55 -16.98
CA ALA A 204 4.34 17.55 -17.69
C ALA A 204 4.70 16.32 -16.83
N VAL A 205 4.88 16.50 -15.52
CA VAL A 205 5.19 15.38 -14.62
C VAL A 205 3.93 14.64 -14.22
N LEU A 206 2.81 15.36 -14.01
CA LEU A 206 1.51 14.75 -13.83
C LEU A 206 1.10 13.90 -15.04
N GLN A 207 1.43 14.38 -16.24
CA GLN A 207 1.24 13.63 -17.48
C GLN A 207 1.99 12.30 -17.45
N SER A 208 3.28 12.33 -17.11
CA SER A 208 4.10 11.12 -17.00
C SER A 208 3.54 10.12 -15.97
N ILE A 209 2.99 10.60 -14.85
CA ILE A 209 2.34 9.74 -13.84
C ILE A 209 1.05 9.13 -14.40
N ILE A 210 0.27 9.88 -15.18
CA ILE A 210 -0.96 9.40 -15.84
C ILE A 210 -0.62 8.34 -16.88
N ASP A 211 0.34 8.61 -17.76
CA ASP A 211 0.79 7.67 -18.80
C ASP A 211 1.31 6.36 -18.18
N HIS A 212 2.01 6.46 -17.04
CA HIS A 212 2.39 5.29 -16.27
C HIS A 212 1.18 4.52 -15.77
N CYS A 213 0.18 5.20 -15.20
CA CYS A 213 -1.06 4.56 -14.74
C CYS A 213 -1.93 4.02 -15.88
N GLU A 214 -1.68 4.40 -17.13
CA GLU A 214 -2.34 3.82 -18.31
C GLU A 214 -1.60 2.57 -18.81
N THR A 215 -0.28 2.59 -18.73
CA THR A 215 0.58 1.44 -19.06
C THR A 215 0.48 0.34 -17.99
N TYR A 216 0.36 0.75 -16.72
CA TYR A 216 0.21 -0.10 -15.54
C TYR A 216 -1.09 0.28 -14.81
N PRO A 217 -2.25 -0.26 -15.26
CA PRO A 217 -3.57 0.20 -14.84
C PRO A 217 -3.83 0.14 -13.33
N LEU A 218 -4.39 1.23 -12.81
CA LEU A 218 -5.12 1.25 -11.54
C LEU A 218 -6.44 0.48 -11.70
N MET A 219 -6.95 -0.11 -10.61
CA MET A 219 -8.09 -1.03 -10.67
C MET A 219 -9.23 -0.67 -9.70
N GLY A 220 -8.95 0.12 -8.66
CA GLY A 220 -9.88 0.44 -7.59
C GLY A 220 -10.40 1.87 -7.66
N ALA A 221 -10.71 2.44 -6.50
CA ALA A 221 -11.21 3.80 -6.39
C ALA A 221 -10.19 4.85 -6.88
N LYS A 222 -8.88 4.53 -6.89
CA LYS A 222 -7.87 5.44 -7.43
C LYS A 222 -8.00 5.59 -8.94
N TYR A 223 -8.40 4.52 -9.64
CA TYR A 223 -8.70 4.58 -11.06
C TYR A 223 -9.87 5.53 -11.35
N ASP A 224 -10.95 5.44 -10.56
CA ASP A 224 -12.09 6.36 -10.70
C ASP A 224 -11.65 7.81 -10.47
N GLN A 225 -10.80 8.07 -9.47
CA GLN A 225 -10.23 9.40 -9.21
C GLN A 225 -9.41 9.91 -10.40
N LEU A 226 -8.54 9.06 -10.96
CA LEU A 226 -7.72 9.39 -12.12
C LEU A 226 -8.57 9.78 -13.33
N ARG A 227 -9.66 9.04 -13.60
CA ARG A 227 -10.58 9.31 -14.70
C ARG A 227 -11.28 10.67 -14.60
N LEU A 228 -11.51 11.16 -13.39
CA LEU A 228 -12.09 12.49 -13.17
C LEU A 228 -11.05 13.59 -13.40
N VAL A 229 -9.80 13.36 -12.99
CA VAL A 229 -8.72 14.35 -13.07
C VAL A 229 -8.15 14.46 -14.48
N LYS A 230 -8.09 13.34 -15.23
CA LYS A 230 -7.49 13.26 -16.56
C LYS A 230 -8.04 14.35 -17.49
N PRO A 231 -9.36 14.47 -17.78
CA PRO A 231 -9.87 15.46 -18.74
C PRO A 231 -9.56 16.91 -18.36
N ILE A 232 -9.54 17.22 -17.06
CA ILE A 232 -9.29 18.58 -16.55
C ILE A 232 -7.84 19.00 -16.80
N LEU A 233 -6.90 18.07 -16.74
CA LEU A 233 -5.50 18.34 -17.04
C LEU A 233 -5.29 18.68 -18.52
N PHE A 234 -6.02 18.05 -19.45
CA PHE A 234 -5.85 18.29 -20.88
C PHE A 234 -6.71 19.43 -21.43
N ASN A 235 -7.87 19.71 -20.83
CA ASN A 235 -8.78 20.77 -21.29
C ASN A 235 -8.37 22.18 -20.85
N SER A 236 -7.25 22.35 -20.14
CA SER A 236 -6.70 23.64 -19.70
C SER A 236 -5.99 24.44 -20.80
N ASN A 237 -6.30 24.21 -22.08
CA ASN A 237 -5.89 25.08 -23.19
C ASN A 237 -6.87 26.26 -23.43
N LEU A 238 -7.67 26.60 -22.42
CA LEU A 238 -8.59 27.74 -22.41
C LEU A 238 -8.34 28.59 -21.15
N SER A 239 -7.16 29.21 -21.09
CA SER A 239 -6.88 30.43 -20.30
C SER A 239 -5.52 30.97 -20.65
#